data_AF-A0A2I0ETE0-F1
#
_entry.id   AF-A0A2I0ETE0-F1
#
_cell.length_a   1.000
_cell.length_b   1.000
_cell.length_c   1.000
_cell.angle_alpha   90.00
_cell.angle_beta   90.00
_cell.angle_gamma   90.00
#
_symmetry.space_group_name_H-M   'P 1'
#
loop_
_entity.id
_entity.type
_entity.pdbx_description
1 polymer ?
#
loop_
_entity_poly.entity_id
_entity_poly.type
_entity_poly.pdbx_seq_one_letter_code
_entity_poly.pdbx_strand_id
1 'polypeptide(L)'
;MKTYWLIIAVLLLNLSLLLINDYFPGTLADLGIPLWILFVVIILMATFSWATVKPRREKKRYMIIFPALMVGVPLLVITVLTVIGGESQNSISLTSPVLWIGAAAALWISWLEYMRASEKKAEKA
;
A
#
# COMPACT_ATOMS: atom_id res chain seq x y z
N MET A 1 -6.61 7.76 -16.66
CA MET A 1 -7.04 6.46 -16.09
C MET A 1 -5.93 5.41 -16.08
N LYS A 2 -5.13 5.20 -17.14
CA LYS A 2 -4.06 4.16 -17.18
C LYS A 2 -2.87 4.41 -16.24
N THR A 3 -2.43 5.65 -16.06
CA THR A 3 -1.25 5.99 -15.24
C THR A 3 -1.43 5.65 -13.76
N TYR A 4 -2.61 5.86 -13.20
CA TYR A 4 -2.85 5.58 -11.78
C TYR A 4 -2.86 4.09 -11.44
N TRP A 5 -3.38 3.27 -12.34
CA TRP A 5 -3.29 1.81 -12.22
C TRP A 5 -1.84 1.33 -12.30
N LEU A 6 -1.01 1.98 -13.12
CA LEU A 6 0.42 1.69 -13.21
C LEU A 6 1.13 2.05 -11.89
N ILE A 7 0.82 3.20 -11.29
CA ILE A 7 1.32 3.59 -9.97
C ILE A 7 0.91 2.58 -8.89
N ILE A 8 -0.36 2.14 -8.86
CA ILE A 8 -0.83 1.09 -7.95
C ILE A 8 -0.02 -0.19 -8.14
N ALA A 9 0.09 -0.67 -9.38
CA ALA A 9 0.75 -1.93 -9.68
C ALA A 9 2.22 -1.90 -9.25
N VAL A 10 2.93 -0.80 -9.53
CA VAL A 10 4.34 -0.64 -9.13
C VAL A 10 4.48 -0.59 -7.61
N LEU A 11 3.60 0.11 -6.91
CA LEU A 11 3.62 0.18 -5.44
C LEU A 11 3.35 -1.19 -4.81
N LEU A 12 2.34 -1.91 -5.30
CA LEU A 12 2.02 -3.26 -4.83
C LEU A 12 3.16 -4.24 -5.07
N LEU A 13 3.80 -4.15 -6.24
CA LEU A 13 4.95 -4.97 -6.57
C LEU A 13 6.14 -4.67 -5.64
N ASN A 14 6.42 -3.39 -5.37
CA ASN A 14 7.47 -2.99 -4.41
C ASN A 14 7.17 -3.48 -2.98
N LEU A 15 5.94 -3.33 -2.52
CA LEU A 15 5.49 -3.85 -1.21
C LEU A 15 5.65 -5.36 -1.13
N SER A 16 5.31 -6.08 -2.20
CA SER A 16 5.46 -7.54 -2.25
C SER A 16 6.93 -7.96 -2.22
N LEU A 17 7.81 -7.26 -2.92
CA LEU A 17 9.27 -7.50 -2.87
C LEU A 17 9.86 -7.25 -1.47
N LEU A 18 9.42 -6.18 -0.79
CA LEU A 18 9.81 -5.92 0.59
C LEU A 18 9.37 -7.05 1.53
N LEU A 19 8.13 -7.53 1.37
CA LEU A 19 7.60 -8.65 2.15
C LEU A 19 8.35 -9.96 1.88
N ILE A 20 8.66 -10.25 0.61
CA ILE A 20 9.45 -11.44 0.24
C ILE A 20 10.82 -11.37 0.90
N ASN A 21 11.49 -10.22 0.87
CA ASN A 21 12.79 -10.08 1.51
C ASN A 21 12.71 -10.12 3.04
N ASP A 22 11.58 -9.73 3.63
CA ASP A 22 11.37 -9.82 5.07
C ASP A 22 11.14 -11.26 5.56
N TYR A 23 10.44 -12.07 4.76
CA TYR A 23 10.18 -13.49 5.02
C TYR A 23 11.32 -14.43 4.56
N PHE A 24 12.07 -14.02 3.54
CA PHE A 24 13.20 -14.74 2.94
C PHE A 24 14.37 -13.75 2.73
N PRO A 25 15.16 -13.49 3.78
CA PRO A 25 16.25 -12.54 3.73
C PRO A 25 17.33 -13.00 2.77
N GLY A 26 17.91 -12.06 2.03
CA GLY A 26 18.95 -12.34 1.05
C GLY A 26 18.43 -12.50 -0.38
N THR A 27 17.14 -12.76 -0.57
CA THR A 27 16.54 -12.90 -1.93
C THR A 27 16.75 -11.67 -2.82
N LEU A 28 16.62 -10.45 -2.28
CA LEU A 28 16.90 -9.23 -3.06
C LEU A 28 18.39 -8.99 -3.28
N ALA A 29 19.23 -9.36 -2.30
CA ALA A 29 20.68 -9.22 -2.39
C ALA A 29 21.26 -10.19 -3.44
N ASP A 30 20.73 -11.41 -3.52
CA ASP A 30 21.08 -12.42 -4.53
C ASP A 30 20.69 -11.99 -5.94
N LEU A 31 19.65 -11.17 -6.07
CA LEU A 31 19.25 -10.53 -7.33
C LEU A 31 20.05 -9.24 -7.64
N GLY A 32 20.97 -8.84 -6.75
CA GLY A 32 21.77 -7.62 -6.89
C GLY A 32 20.96 -6.33 -6.71
N ILE A 33 19.77 -6.40 -6.10
CA ILE A 33 18.86 -5.26 -5.93
C ILE A 33 19.02 -4.71 -4.51
N PRO A 34 19.63 -3.52 -4.32
CA PRO A 34 19.74 -2.92 -3.00
C PRO A 34 18.36 -2.48 -2.49
N LEU A 35 18.05 -2.88 -1.25
CA LEU A 35 16.77 -2.65 -0.56
C LEU A 35 16.30 -1.18 -0.62
N TRP A 36 17.24 -0.25 -0.52
CA TRP A 36 17.00 1.20 -0.55
C TRP A 36 16.29 1.67 -1.82
N ILE A 37 16.49 1.00 -2.96
CA ILE A 37 15.81 1.34 -4.22
C ILE A 37 14.30 1.18 -4.09
N LEU A 38 13.82 0.16 -3.37
CA LEU A 38 12.38 -0.05 -3.20
C LEU A 38 11.73 1.11 -2.43
N PHE A 39 12.40 1.63 -1.40
CA PHE A 39 11.94 2.81 -0.67
C PHE A 39 11.96 4.08 -1.54
N VAL A 40 13.01 4.28 -2.34
CA VAL A 40 13.09 5.39 -3.28
C VAL A 40 11.95 5.34 -4.29
N VAL A 41 11.64 4.16 -4.84
CA VAL A 41 10.53 3.97 -5.78
C VAL A 41 9.19 4.24 -5.12
N ILE A 42 8.96 3.80 -3.87
CA ILE A 42 7.74 4.11 -3.12
C ILE A 42 7.55 5.62 -2.95
N ILE A 43 8.60 6.32 -2.51
CA ILE A 43 8.56 7.78 -2.33
C ILE A 43 8.28 8.46 -3.66
N LEU A 44 9.00 8.08 -4.72
CA LEU A 44 8.85 8.65 -6.05
C LEU A 44 7.41 8.46 -6.57
N MET A 45 6.85 7.25 -6.42
CA MET A 45 5.49 6.93 -6.82
C MET A 45 4.44 7.68 -5.99
N ALA A 46 4.67 7.87 -4.68
CA ALA A 46 3.81 8.66 -3.82
C ALA A 46 3.82 10.15 -4.23
N THR A 47 5.00 10.71 -4.49
CA THR A 47 5.15 12.10 -4.97
C THR A 47 4.51 12.28 -6.35
N PHE A 48 4.72 11.32 -7.27
CA PHE A 48 4.08 11.33 -8.58
C PHE A 48 2.57 11.25 -8.47
N SER A 49 2.03 10.38 -7.61
CA SER A 49 0.60 10.29 -7.33
C SER A 49 0.06 11.64 -6.83
N TRP A 50 0.72 12.25 -5.85
CA TRP A 50 0.31 13.57 -5.34
C TRP A 50 0.33 14.66 -6.42
N ALA A 51 1.37 14.70 -7.25
CA ALA A 51 1.54 15.72 -8.29
C ALA A 51 0.61 15.52 -9.50
N THR A 52 0.28 14.27 -9.85
CA THR A 52 -0.52 13.95 -11.06
C THR A 52 -2.01 13.76 -10.77
N VAL A 53 -2.38 13.34 -9.56
CA VAL A 53 -3.79 13.23 -9.13
C VAL A 53 -4.38 14.63 -8.93
N LYS A 54 -4.78 15.29 -10.02
CA LYS A 54 -5.68 16.45 -9.92
C LYS A 54 -7.01 16.00 -9.31
N PRO A 55 -7.62 16.78 -8.39
CA PRO A 55 -8.85 16.42 -7.68
C PRO A 55 -10.08 16.52 -8.60
N ARG A 56 -10.15 15.68 -9.64
CA ARG A 56 -11.31 15.59 -10.53
C ARG A 56 -12.24 14.48 -10.06
N ARG A 57 -13.55 14.72 -10.24
CA ARG A 57 -14.74 14.14 -9.61
C ARG A 57 -14.91 12.60 -9.59
N GLU A 58 -13.94 11.80 -10.03
CA GLU A 58 -13.98 10.33 -9.97
C GLU A 58 -13.56 9.75 -8.60
N LYS A 59 -13.40 10.62 -7.59
CA LYS A 59 -12.87 10.34 -6.25
C LYS A 59 -13.51 9.16 -5.51
N LYS A 60 -14.82 8.90 -5.59
CA LYS A 60 -15.47 7.99 -4.62
C LYS A 60 -15.03 6.52 -4.71
N ARG A 61 -14.96 5.95 -5.93
CA ARG A 61 -14.54 4.55 -6.09
C ARG A 61 -13.03 4.40 -5.87
N TYR A 62 -12.24 5.33 -6.39
CA TYR A 62 -10.78 5.26 -6.29
C TYR A 62 -10.29 5.43 -4.85
N MET A 63 -10.94 6.29 -4.06
CA MET A 63 -10.57 6.57 -2.67
C MET A 63 -10.88 5.42 -1.71
N ILE A 64 -11.75 4.48 -2.09
CA ILE A 64 -12.04 3.26 -1.30
C ILE A 64 -11.25 2.06 -1.85
N ILE A 65 -11.22 1.89 -3.18
CA ILE A 65 -10.55 0.75 -3.83
C ILE A 65 -9.03 0.81 -3.63
N PHE A 66 -8.43 1.99 -3.67
CA PHE A 66 -6.99 2.15 -3.49
C PHE A 66 -6.49 1.68 -2.11
N PRO A 67 -7.01 2.18 -0.97
CA PRO A 67 -6.60 1.69 0.34
C PRO A 67 -7.00 0.23 0.55
N ALA A 68 -8.15 -0.22 0.05
CA ALA A 68 -8.54 -1.63 0.13
C ALA A 68 -7.55 -2.56 -0.58
N LEU A 69 -7.06 -2.18 -1.77
CA LEU A 69 -6.03 -2.96 -2.48
C LEU A 69 -4.67 -2.89 -1.79
N MET A 70 -4.27 -1.70 -1.33
CA MET A 70 -3.02 -1.48 -0.59
C MET A 70 -2.96 -2.24 0.74
N VAL A 71 -4.09 -2.56 1.34
CA VAL A 71 -4.15 -3.39 2.55
C VAL A 71 -4.35 -4.86 2.19
N GLY A 72 -5.29 -5.15 1.30
CA GLY A 72 -5.69 -6.52 0.96
C GLY A 72 -4.61 -7.33 0.24
N VAL A 73 -3.88 -6.72 -0.70
CA VAL A 73 -2.83 -7.43 -1.45
C VAL A 73 -1.65 -7.78 -0.54
N PRO A 74 -1.08 -6.86 0.27
CA PRO A 74 -0.06 -7.23 1.25
C PRO A 74 -0.51 -8.31 2.23
N LEU A 75 -1.75 -8.25 2.74
CA LEU A 75 -2.31 -9.29 3.61
C LEU A 75 -2.33 -10.68 2.95
N LEU A 76 -2.70 -10.73 1.67
CA LEU A 76 -2.72 -11.97 0.89
C LEU A 76 -1.30 -12.49 0.67
N VAL A 77 -0.35 -11.62 0.32
CA VAL A 77 1.07 -11.96 0.15
C VAL A 77 1.65 -12.49 1.45
N ILE A 78 1.42 -11.82 2.59
CA ILE A 78 1.86 -12.27 3.91
C ILE A 78 1.29 -13.65 4.23
N THR A 79 0.01 -13.88 3.94
CA THR A 79 -0.64 -15.19 4.16
C THR A 79 0.05 -16.28 3.35
N VAL A 80 0.32 -16.03 2.07
CA VAL A 80 1.00 -16.98 1.18
C VAL A 80 2.43 -17.25 1.66
N LEU A 81 3.20 -16.21 1.99
CA LEU A 81 4.57 -16.35 2.49
C LEU A 81 4.63 -17.13 3.81
N THR A 82 3.66 -16.90 4.70
CA THR A 82 3.54 -17.64 5.97
C THR A 82 3.19 -19.11 5.73
N VAL A 83 2.28 -19.42 4.81
CA VAL A 83 1.91 -20.82 4.47
C VAL A 83 3.07 -21.58 3.84
N ILE A 84 3.94 -20.90 3.07
CA ILE A 84 5.14 -21.49 2.47
C ILE A 84 6.25 -21.71 3.53
N GLY A 85 6.04 -21.28 4.78
CA GLY A 85 6.96 -21.50 5.90
C GLY A 85 8.00 -20.39 6.06
N GLY A 86 7.79 -19.22 5.45
CA GLY A 86 8.64 -18.07 5.72
C GLY A 86 8.36 -17.49 7.11
N GLU A 87 9.41 -17.10 7.81
CA GLU A 87 9.34 -16.41 9.09
C GLU A 87 9.77 -14.96 8.88
N SER A 88 8.89 -14.02 9.25
CA SER A 88 9.14 -12.58 9.16
C SER A 88 10.25 -12.18 10.14
N GLN A 89 11.35 -11.64 9.62
CA GLN A 89 12.49 -11.22 10.45
C GLN A 89 12.31 -9.86 11.12
N ASN A 90 11.71 -8.88 10.42
CA ASN A 90 11.20 -7.72 11.12
C ASN A 90 9.83 -8.06 11.70
N SER A 91 9.37 -7.30 12.68
CA SER A 91 8.03 -7.46 13.23
C SER A 91 6.93 -7.04 12.24
N ILE A 92 6.92 -7.54 11.00
CA ILE A 92 5.92 -7.32 9.94
C ILE A 92 5.24 -8.66 9.63
N SER A 93 4.94 -9.42 10.69
CA SER A 93 4.15 -10.64 10.63
C SER A 93 2.66 -10.35 10.87
N LEU A 94 1.79 -11.31 10.53
CA LEU A 94 0.35 -11.27 10.90
C LEU A 94 0.12 -11.12 12.42
N THR A 95 1.10 -11.51 13.23
CA THR A 95 1.09 -11.41 14.68
C THR A 95 1.60 -10.06 15.19
N SER A 96 2.16 -9.20 14.33
CA SER A 96 2.68 -7.91 14.74
C SER A 96 1.59 -6.85 14.93
N PRO A 97 1.46 -6.27 16.13
CA PRO A 97 0.52 -5.19 16.39
C PRO A 97 0.77 -3.96 15.50
N VAL A 98 2.03 -3.71 15.14
CA VAL A 98 2.44 -2.53 14.36
C VAL A 98 1.82 -2.53 12.96
N LEU A 99 1.75 -3.72 12.34
CA LEU A 99 1.13 -3.89 11.02
C LEU A 99 -0.36 -3.53 11.05
N TRP A 100 -1.07 -4.05 12.05
CA TRP A 100 -2.50 -3.78 12.24
C TRP A 100 -2.77 -2.32 12.61
N ILE A 101 -1.90 -1.69 13.41
CA ILE A 101 -2.00 -0.26 13.72
C ILE A 101 -1.83 0.58 12.46
N GLY A 102 -0.85 0.25 11.60
CA GLY A 102 -0.64 0.93 10.32
C GLY A 102 -1.84 0.76 9.37
N ALA A 103 -2.36 -0.47 9.25
CA ALA A 103 -3.54 -0.76 8.44
C ALA A 103 -4.79 -0.04 8.97
N ALA A 104 -5.02 -0.05 10.28
CA ALA A 104 -6.13 0.64 10.92
C ALA A 104 -6.03 2.15 10.73
N ALA A 105 -4.84 2.74 10.87
CA ALA A 105 -4.62 4.16 10.62
C ALA A 105 -4.89 4.54 9.15
N ALA A 106 -4.42 3.75 8.20
CA ALA A 106 -4.68 3.98 6.78
C ALA A 106 -6.16 3.90 6.43
N LEU A 107 -6.88 2.92 6.98
CA LEU A 107 -8.33 2.78 6.83
C LEU A 107 -9.08 3.93 7.51
N TRP A 108 -8.64 4.35 8.71
CA TRP A 108 -9.25 5.46 9.46
C TRP A 108 -9.11 6.80 8.73
N ILE A 109 -7.92 7.09 8.19
CA ILE A 109 -7.67 8.29 7.38
C ILE A 109 -8.56 8.28 6.13
N SER A 110 -8.64 7.13 5.45
CA SER A 110 -9.50 6.98 4.27
C SER A 110 -10.98 7.17 4.60
N TRP A 111 -11.43 6.69 5.76
CA TRP A 111 -12.79 6.87 6.26
C TRP A 111 -13.10 8.33 6.61
N LEU A 112 -12.18 9.01 7.30
CA LEU A 112 -12.30 10.44 7.63
C LEU A 112 -12.39 11.30 6.37
N GLU A 113 -11.57 11.03 5.36
CA GLU A 113 -11.66 11.71 4.07
C GLU A 113 -13.01 11.44 3.38
N TYR A 114 -13.54 10.21 3.49
CA TYR A 114 -14.83 9.85 2.93
C TYR A 114 -15.98 10.62 3.60
N MET A 115 -15.99 10.72 4.94
CA MET A 115 -16.98 11.52 5.68
C MET A 115 -16.90 13.01 5.33
N ARG A 116 -15.70 13.59 5.29
CA ARG A 116 -15.51 15.00 4.91
C ARG A 116 -15.96 15.28 3.48
N ALA A 117 -15.81 14.31 2.58
CA ALA A 117 -16.29 14.42 1.21
C ALA A 117 -17.82 14.26 1.11
N SER A 118 -18.49 13.58 2.05
CA SER A 118 -19.95 13.52 2.12
C SER A 118 -20.59 14.76 2.75
N GLU A 119 -19.99 15.36 3.79
CA GLU A 119 -20.51 16.59 4.40
C GLU A 119 -20.49 17.77 3.43
N LYS A 120 -19.41 17.95 2.67
CA LYS A 120 -19.32 18.98 1.62
C LYS A 120 -20.34 18.84 0.48
N LYS A 121 -21.01 17.70 0.38
CA LYS A 121 -22.13 17.50 -0.55
C LYS A 121 -23.49 17.83 0.08
N ALA A 122 -23.66 17.59 1.38
CA ALA A 122 -24.88 17.95 2.11
C ALA A 122 -25.01 19.48 2.28
N GLU A 123 -23.90 20.19 2.41
CA GLU A 123 -23.87 21.66 2.50
C GLU A 123 -24.07 22.37 1.14
N LYS A 124 -24.03 21.63 0.03
CA LYS A 124 -24.19 22.15 -1.34
C LYS A 124 -25.48 21.68 -2.03
N ALA A 125 -26.34 20.95 -1.33
CA ALA A 125 -27.66 20.51 -1.79
C ALA A 125 -28.73 21.40 -1.14
#